data_AF-A0A817MV99-F1
#
_entry.id   AF-A0A817MV99-F1
#
_cell.length_a   1.000
_cell.length_b   1.000
_cell.length_c   1.000
_cell.angle_alpha   90.00
_cell.angle_beta   90.00
_cell.angle_gamma   90.00
#
_symmetry.space_group_name_H-M   'P 1'
#
loop_
_entity.id
_entity.type
_entity.pdbx_description
1 polymer ?
#
loop_
_entity_poly.entity_id
_entity_poly.type
_entity_poly.pdbx_seq_one_letter_code
_entity_poly.pdbx_strand_id
1 'polypeptide(L)'
;NEIQLAGYKILNALWIIGTQGTKFVDREWIIEELNRHRPLLGDCLSSFASCFSVAFFESEFNANNKNASNVSQLSSEANDVMTNVSRTIPHLTKVISDVEEHAESRATYEDAPYVVEVILPCVCSYLPYWWPKVTNVTADHMNSVLGSVLKLINNNIDANEAPWMKHIA
;
A
#
# COMPACT_ATOMS: atom_id res chain seq x y z
N ASN A 1 -2.36 14.36 -17.99
CA ASN A 1 -3.25 13.25 -18.40
C ASN A 1 -2.51 11.94 -18.60
N GLU A 2 -1.61 11.81 -19.58
CA GLU A 2 -0.84 10.55 -19.77
C GLU A 2 0.03 10.19 -18.56
N ILE A 3 0.62 11.18 -17.88
CA ILE A 3 1.42 10.97 -16.66
C ILE A 3 0.60 10.28 -15.56
N GLN A 4 -0.67 10.64 -15.38
CA GLN A 4 -1.50 10.01 -14.34
C GLN A 4 -1.86 8.59 -14.72
N LEU A 5 -2.20 8.35 -15.99
CA LEU A 5 -2.48 7.00 -16.50
C LEU A 5 -1.25 6.09 -16.35
N ALA A 6 -0.05 6.59 -16.67
CA ALA A 6 1.20 5.89 -16.44
C ALA A 6 1.44 5.64 -14.94
N GLY A 7 1.18 6.64 -14.09
CA GLY A 7 1.26 6.51 -12.63
C GLY A 7 0.36 5.39 -12.09
N TYR A 8 -0.89 5.30 -12.56
CA TYR A 8 -1.78 4.20 -12.19
C TYR A 8 -1.29 2.84 -12.66
N LYS A 9 -0.71 2.75 -13.87
CA LYS A 9 -0.11 1.50 -14.36
C LYS A 9 1.08 1.07 -13.49
N ILE A 10 1.96 2.02 -13.14
CA ILE A 10 3.11 1.78 -12.26
C ILE A 10 2.65 1.36 -10.87
N LEU A 11 1.73 2.11 -10.27
CA LEU A 11 1.12 1.80 -8.97
C LEU A 11 0.53 0.38 -8.95
N ASN A 12 -0.27 0.03 -9.96
CA ASN A 12 -0.88 -1.29 -10.06
C ASN A 12 0.16 -2.41 -10.15
N ALA A 13 1.20 -2.22 -10.98
CA ALA A 13 2.25 -3.20 -11.13
C ALA A 13 3.04 -3.40 -9.83
N LEU A 14 3.45 -2.31 -9.17
CA LEU A 14 4.15 -2.36 -7.89
C LEU A 14 3.31 -3.05 -6.82
N TRP A 15 2.01 -2.72 -6.75
CA TRP A 15 1.08 -3.32 -5.79
C TRP A 15 0.94 -4.83 -5.98
N ILE A 16 0.68 -5.28 -7.22
CA ILE A 16 0.53 -6.71 -7.53
C ILE A 16 1.82 -7.46 -7.20
N ILE A 17 2.98 -6.96 -7.64
CA ILE A 17 4.25 -7.63 -7.41
C ILE A 17 4.58 -7.68 -5.91
N GLY A 18 4.38 -6.59 -5.18
CA GLY A 18 4.69 -6.49 -3.75
C GLY A 18 3.77 -7.32 -2.84
N THR A 19 2.49 -7.49 -3.21
CA THR A 19 1.49 -8.14 -2.34
C THR A 19 1.07 -9.54 -2.80
N GLN A 20 1.17 -9.82 -4.11
CA GLN A 20 0.67 -11.06 -4.71
C GLN A 20 1.69 -11.75 -5.62
N GLY A 21 2.86 -11.15 -5.87
CA GLY A 21 3.82 -11.62 -6.87
C GLY A 21 4.21 -13.09 -6.73
N THR A 22 4.40 -13.57 -5.50
CA THR A 22 4.75 -14.96 -5.20
C THR A 22 3.62 -15.96 -5.47
N LYS A 23 2.36 -15.51 -5.58
CA LYS A 23 1.20 -16.38 -5.88
C LYS A 23 1.10 -16.76 -7.36
N PHE A 24 1.80 -16.04 -8.23
CA PHE A 24 1.74 -16.22 -9.68
C PHE A 24 2.95 -16.95 -10.26
N VAL A 25 3.89 -17.38 -9.41
CA VAL A 25 5.18 -17.92 -9.83
C VAL A 25 5.53 -19.18 -9.05
N ASP A 26 5.81 -20.26 -9.76
CA ASP A 26 6.22 -21.55 -9.15
C ASP A 26 7.74 -21.73 -9.08
N ARG A 27 8.52 -20.88 -9.77
CA ARG A 27 9.98 -20.98 -9.82
C ARG A 27 10.59 -20.39 -8.55
N GLU A 28 11.21 -21.25 -7.74
CA GLU A 28 11.79 -20.91 -6.44
C GLU A 28 12.76 -19.71 -6.49
N TRP A 29 13.68 -19.66 -7.46
CA TRP A 29 14.62 -18.54 -7.57
C TRP A 29 13.93 -17.18 -7.89
N ILE A 30 12.79 -17.20 -8.57
CA ILE A 30 12.01 -15.97 -8.82
C ILE A 30 11.29 -15.56 -7.53
N ILE A 31 10.74 -16.52 -6.78
CA ILE A 31 10.13 -16.26 -5.48
C ILE A 31 11.15 -15.65 -4.52
N GLU A 32 12.37 -16.20 -4.48
CA GLU A 32 13.47 -15.68 -3.67
C GLU A 32 13.81 -14.24 -4.04
N GLU A 33 13.94 -13.94 -5.33
CA GLU A 33 14.22 -12.58 -5.81
C GLU A 33 13.06 -11.61 -5.52
N LEU A 34 11.81 -12.05 -5.66
CA LEU A 34 10.63 -11.25 -5.29
C LEU A 34 10.59 -10.94 -3.79
N ASN A 35 10.90 -11.93 -2.94
CA ASN A 35 10.98 -11.75 -1.50
C ASN A 35 12.10 -10.77 -1.14
N ARG A 36 13.26 -10.90 -1.78
CA ARG A 36 14.42 -10.04 -1.54
C ARG A 36 14.15 -8.57 -1.83
N HIS A 37 13.36 -8.26 -2.87
CA HIS A 37 13.05 -6.88 -3.26
C HIS A 37 11.73 -6.34 -2.70
N ARG A 38 10.95 -7.16 -1.97
CA ARG A 38 9.66 -6.72 -1.43
C ARG A 38 9.75 -5.44 -0.58
N PRO A 39 10.73 -5.26 0.33
CA PRO A 39 10.88 -4.01 1.06
C PRO A 39 11.04 -2.78 0.15
N LEU A 40 11.85 -2.91 -0.90
CA LEU A 40 12.09 -1.82 -1.86
C LEU A 40 10.83 -1.46 -2.66
N LEU A 41 9.99 -2.46 -2.96
CA LEU A 41 8.67 -2.22 -3.57
C LEU A 41 7.75 -1.46 -2.61
N GLY A 42 7.81 -1.77 -1.32
CA GLY A 42 7.14 -1.02 -0.25
C GLY A 42 7.61 0.44 -0.19
N ASP A 43 8.92 0.68 -0.19
CA ASP A 43 9.50 2.03 -0.21
C ASP A 43 9.06 2.84 -1.43
N CYS A 44 9.02 2.19 -2.61
CA CYS A 44 8.53 2.80 -3.84
C CYS A 44 7.06 3.18 -3.75
N LEU A 45 6.20 2.29 -3.24
CA LEU A 45 4.77 2.54 -3.05
C LEU A 45 4.51 3.63 -2.01
N SER A 46 5.30 3.66 -0.94
CA SER A 46 5.25 4.68 0.11
C SER A 46 5.61 6.06 -0.43
N SER A 47 6.70 6.14 -1.19
CA SER A 47 7.11 7.36 -1.89
C SER A 47 6.06 7.81 -2.91
N PHE A 48 5.42 6.85 -3.59
CA PHE A 48 4.32 7.13 -4.51
C PHE A 48 3.10 7.69 -3.75
N ALA A 49 2.76 7.12 -2.60
CA ALA A 49 1.64 7.55 -1.76
C ALA A 49 1.78 9.00 -1.26
N SER A 50 3.00 9.44 -0.95
CA SER A 50 3.28 10.80 -0.47
C SER A 50 3.46 11.84 -1.58
N CYS A 51 3.70 11.43 -2.82
CA CYS A 51 4.04 12.34 -3.92
C CYS A 51 2.95 12.40 -5.00
N PHE A 52 2.18 11.33 -5.17
CA PHE A 52 1.23 11.22 -6.25
C PHE A 52 -0.14 11.75 -5.81
N SER A 53 -0.66 12.74 -6.54
CA SER A 53 -1.86 13.49 -6.16
C SER A 53 -3.17 12.76 -6.52
N VAL A 54 -3.23 11.46 -6.28
CA VAL A 54 -4.38 10.59 -6.58
C VAL A 54 -4.71 9.72 -5.38
N ALA A 55 -5.95 9.79 -4.92
CA ALA A 55 -6.47 9.00 -3.81
C ALA A 55 -6.75 7.57 -4.30
N PHE A 56 -5.73 6.75 -4.43
CA PHE A 56 -5.87 5.41 -5.04
C PHE A 56 -6.54 4.36 -4.12
N PHE A 57 -6.55 4.57 -2.80
CA PHE A 57 -7.34 3.75 -1.86
C PHE A 57 -8.82 4.19 -1.76
N GLU A 58 -9.15 5.36 -2.31
CA GLU A 58 -10.47 5.99 -2.24
C GLU A 58 -10.75 6.68 -3.60
N SER A 59 -10.78 5.88 -4.66
CA SER A 59 -10.76 6.37 -6.05
C SER A 59 -11.95 7.27 -6.39
N GLU A 60 -13.06 7.13 -5.66
CA GLU A 60 -14.27 7.94 -5.75
C GLU A 60 -14.04 9.43 -5.41
N PHE A 61 -13.03 9.77 -4.61
CA PHE A 61 -12.72 11.16 -4.27
C PHE A 61 -11.88 11.89 -5.33
N ASN A 62 -11.33 11.15 -6.31
CA ASN A 62 -10.49 11.76 -7.35
C ASN A 62 -11.26 12.72 -8.26
N ALA A 63 -12.57 12.54 -8.45
CA ALA A 63 -13.39 13.47 -9.22
C ALA A 63 -13.44 14.88 -8.59
N ASN A 64 -13.30 14.97 -7.26
CA ASN A 64 -13.36 16.22 -6.50
C ASN A 64 -11.98 16.80 -6.20
N ASN A 65 -10.91 16.07 -6.53
CA ASN A 65 -9.54 16.50 -6.27
C ASN A 65 -9.02 17.34 -7.45
N LYS A 66 -8.80 18.65 -7.21
CA LYS A 66 -8.32 19.60 -8.23
C LYS A 66 -6.97 19.22 -8.86
N ASN A 67 -6.16 18.42 -8.17
CA ASN A 67 -4.87 17.95 -8.66
C ASN A 67 -4.97 16.61 -9.41
N ALA A 68 -6.06 15.87 -9.25
CA ALA A 68 -6.35 14.69 -10.03
C ALA A 68 -7.03 15.12 -11.34
N SER A 69 -6.54 14.60 -12.47
CA SER A 69 -7.27 14.72 -13.73
C SER A 69 -8.41 13.70 -13.71
N ASN A 70 -9.52 13.99 -14.37
CA ASN A 70 -10.63 13.05 -14.46
C ASN A 70 -10.31 11.96 -15.50
N VAL A 71 -9.38 11.05 -15.14
CA VAL A 71 -8.71 10.13 -16.07
C VAL A 71 -9.69 9.21 -16.80
N SER A 72 -10.78 8.80 -16.15
CA SER A 72 -11.82 7.94 -16.74
C SER A 72 -12.59 8.58 -17.90
N GLN A 73 -12.60 9.92 -18.00
CA GLN A 73 -13.28 10.63 -19.09
C GLN A 73 -12.42 10.76 -20.36
N LEU A 74 -11.19 10.25 -20.36
CA LEU A 74 -10.20 10.54 -21.40
C LEU A 74 -10.17 9.52 -22.54
N SER A 75 -10.34 8.22 -22.26
CA SER A 75 -10.28 7.17 -23.29
C SER A 75 -10.81 5.82 -22.81
N SER A 76 -11.05 4.88 -23.73
CA SER A 76 -11.37 3.48 -23.40
C SER A 76 -10.25 2.81 -22.59
N GLU A 77 -8.99 3.03 -23.01
CA GLU A 77 -7.81 2.48 -22.32
C GLU A 77 -7.70 3.00 -20.88
N ALA A 78 -8.03 4.28 -20.66
CA ALA A 78 -8.02 4.86 -19.32
C ALA A 78 -9.06 4.21 -18.40
N ASN A 79 -10.24 3.90 -18.92
CA ASN A 79 -11.28 3.18 -18.19
C ASN A 79 -10.85 1.74 -17.85
N ASP A 80 -10.19 1.06 -18.77
CA ASP A 80 -9.67 -0.30 -18.53
C ASP A 80 -8.62 -0.30 -17.41
N VAL A 81 -7.69 0.66 -17.42
CA VAL A 81 -6.69 0.80 -16.34
C VAL A 81 -7.36 1.10 -15.00
N MET A 82 -8.36 2.00 -14.94
CA MET A 82 -9.05 2.33 -13.68
C MET A 82 -9.84 1.15 -13.14
N THR A 83 -10.45 0.38 -14.04
CA THR A 83 -11.15 -0.84 -13.68
C THR A 83 -10.19 -1.88 -13.12
N ASN A 84 -9.01 -2.04 -13.73
CA ASN A 84 -7.99 -2.98 -13.26
C ASN A 84 -7.44 -2.57 -11.89
N VAL A 85 -7.09 -1.30 -11.72
CA VAL A 85 -6.63 -0.73 -10.44
C VAL A 85 -7.66 -0.96 -9.32
N SER A 86 -8.93 -0.72 -9.60
CA SER A 86 -10.00 -0.90 -8.60
C SER A 86 -10.23 -2.36 -8.20
N ARG A 87 -9.75 -3.32 -9.00
CA ARG A 87 -9.84 -4.77 -8.68
C ARG A 87 -8.65 -5.27 -7.87
N THR A 88 -7.49 -4.63 -8.01
CA THR A 88 -6.23 -5.09 -7.44
C THR A 88 -5.83 -4.30 -6.20
N ILE A 89 -6.07 -2.99 -6.20
CA ILE A 89 -5.81 -2.12 -5.06
C ILE A 89 -7.05 -2.12 -4.17
N PRO A 90 -6.93 -2.59 -2.92
CA PRO A 90 -8.02 -2.60 -1.95
C PRO A 90 -8.42 -1.19 -1.51
N HIS A 91 -9.61 -1.06 -0.92
CA HIS A 91 -10.06 0.18 -0.30
C HIS A 91 -9.27 0.50 0.98
N LEU A 92 -9.27 1.78 1.37
CA LEU A 92 -8.59 2.28 2.57
C LEU A 92 -8.94 1.47 3.83
N THR A 93 -10.22 1.17 4.03
CA THR A 93 -10.70 0.41 5.18
C THR A 93 -10.11 -0.99 5.25
N LYS A 94 -9.90 -1.65 4.10
CA LYS A 94 -9.33 -2.99 4.03
C LYS A 94 -7.83 -2.98 4.38
N VAL A 95 -7.06 -2.03 3.87
CA VAL A 95 -5.61 -1.97 4.16
C VAL A 95 -5.32 -1.61 5.61
N ILE A 96 -6.14 -0.74 6.22
CA ILE A 96 -6.05 -0.43 7.64
C ILE A 96 -6.39 -1.68 8.46
N SER A 97 -7.50 -2.36 8.12
CA SER A 97 -7.91 -3.60 8.79
C SER A 97 -6.85 -4.70 8.68
N ASP A 98 -6.15 -4.82 7.55
CA ASP A 98 -5.08 -5.82 7.36
C ASP A 98 -3.89 -5.55 8.28
N VAL A 99 -3.53 -4.28 8.46
CA VAL A 99 -2.48 -3.86 9.39
C VAL A 99 -2.89 -4.10 10.84
N GLU A 100 -4.12 -3.75 11.21
CA GLU A 100 -4.68 -3.99 12.54
C GLU A 100 -4.75 -5.48 12.87
N GLU A 101 -5.33 -6.29 11.99
CA GLU A 101 -5.45 -7.74 12.17
C GLU A 101 -4.06 -8.37 12.32
N HIS A 102 -3.08 -7.99 11.49
CA HIS A 102 -1.73 -8.51 11.61
C HIS A 102 -1.09 -8.13 12.96
N ALA A 103 -1.26 -6.88 13.41
CA ALA A 103 -0.73 -6.40 14.69
C ALA A 103 -1.39 -7.04 15.93
N GLU A 104 -2.66 -7.47 15.81
CA GLU A 104 -3.41 -8.12 16.89
C GLU A 104 -3.28 -9.64 16.89
N SER A 105 -3.04 -10.22 15.72
CA SER A 105 -2.86 -11.65 15.57
C SER A 105 -1.57 -12.14 16.26
N ARG A 106 -1.53 -13.43 16.59
CA ARG A 106 -0.27 -14.13 16.89
C ARG A 106 0.46 -14.57 15.60
N ALA A 107 0.04 -14.06 14.44
CA ALA A 107 0.72 -14.37 13.20
C ALA A 107 2.14 -13.82 13.26
N THR A 108 3.06 -14.61 12.76
CA THR A 108 4.44 -14.22 12.60
C THR A 108 4.58 -13.36 11.35
N TYR A 109 5.69 -12.62 11.28
CA TYR A 109 6.09 -11.90 10.08
C TYR A 109 6.03 -12.79 8.82
N GLU A 110 6.43 -14.06 8.92
CA GLU A 110 6.46 -15.01 7.79
C GLU A 110 5.08 -15.34 7.21
N ASP A 111 4.01 -15.20 8.00
CA ASP A 111 2.65 -15.50 7.55
C ASP A 111 2.13 -14.45 6.54
N ALA A 112 2.54 -13.19 6.71
CA ALA A 112 2.08 -12.09 5.87
C ALA A 112 3.14 -10.98 5.73
N PRO A 113 4.33 -11.26 5.19
CA PRO A 113 5.43 -10.31 5.18
C PRO A 113 5.11 -9.06 4.33
N TYR A 114 4.25 -9.19 3.32
CA TYR A 114 3.77 -8.05 2.52
C TYR A 114 2.93 -7.04 3.31
N VAL A 115 2.27 -7.43 4.40
CA VAL A 115 1.53 -6.49 5.26
C VAL A 115 2.52 -5.52 5.90
N VAL A 116 3.62 -6.06 6.41
CA VAL A 116 4.66 -5.30 7.11
C VAL A 116 5.56 -4.53 6.15
N GLU A 117 5.98 -5.17 5.05
CA GLU A 117 6.97 -4.60 4.13
C GLU A 117 6.37 -3.70 3.05
N VAL A 118 5.07 -3.82 2.75
CA VAL A 118 4.43 -3.10 1.64
C VAL A 118 3.24 -2.28 2.09
N ILE A 119 2.25 -2.91 2.73
CA ILE A 119 0.99 -2.24 3.07
C ILE A 119 1.22 -1.19 4.16
N LEU A 120 1.87 -1.58 5.26
CA LEU A 120 2.12 -0.71 6.40
C LEU A 120 2.87 0.57 6.03
N PRO A 121 4.07 0.55 5.40
CA PRO A 121 4.78 1.77 5.06
C PRO A 121 4.01 2.63 4.04
N CYS A 122 3.28 1.99 3.12
CA CYS A 122 2.43 2.69 2.15
C CYS A 122 1.28 3.44 2.86
N VAL A 123 0.58 2.80 3.79
CA VAL A 123 -0.49 3.41 4.59
C VAL A 123 0.06 4.52 5.50
N CYS A 124 1.19 4.29 6.15
CA CYS A 124 1.88 5.31 6.97
C CYS A 124 2.26 6.56 6.17
N SER A 125 2.56 6.42 4.87
CA SER A 125 2.85 7.55 3.98
C SER A 125 1.58 8.18 3.40
N TYR A 126 0.56 7.37 3.13
CA TYR A 126 -0.69 7.79 2.54
C TYR A 126 -1.51 8.68 3.50
N LEU A 127 -1.74 8.23 4.73
CA LEU A 127 -2.66 8.90 5.65
C LEU A 127 -2.26 10.35 5.95
N PRO A 128 -0.99 10.68 6.30
CA PRO A 128 -0.60 12.06 6.59
C PRO A 128 -0.65 12.95 5.35
N TYR A 129 -0.43 12.40 4.15
CA TYR A 129 -0.53 13.16 2.90
C TYR A 129 -1.97 13.51 2.56
N TRP A 130 -2.93 12.63 2.86
CA TRP A 130 -4.34 12.82 2.52
C TRP A 130 -5.17 13.47 3.62
N TRP A 131 -4.69 13.52 4.87
CA TRP A 131 -5.31 14.32 5.92
C TRP A 131 -4.81 15.78 5.93
N PRO A 132 -5.65 16.81 6.05
CA PRO A 132 -7.13 16.83 6.04
C PRO A 132 -7.69 17.25 4.66
N LYS A 133 -7.33 16.54 3.58
CA LYS A 133 -7.86 16.78 2.22
C LYS A 133 -9.29 16.23 2.10
N VAL A 134 -9.93 16.44 0.95
CA VAL A 134 -11.29 15.96 0.66
C VAL A 134 -11.27 14.44 0.37
N THR A 135 -11.07 13.62 1.41
CA THR A 135 -11.14 12.15 1.43
C THR A 135 -11.76 11.66 2.75
N ASN A 136 -11.93 10.34 2.99
CA ASN A 136 -12.39 9.83 4.29
C ASN A 136 -11.24 9.56 5.28
N VAL A 137 -10.00 9.92 4.96
CA VAL A 137 -8.90 9.84 5.92
C VAL A 137 -9.27 10.69 7.15
N THR A 138 -8.96 10.19 8.34
CA THR A 138 -9.25 10.87 9.61
C THR A 138 -8.06 10.77 10.56
N ALA A 139 -8.07 11.60 11.60
CA ALA A 139 -7.13 11.45 12.72
C ALA A 139 -7.23 10.08 13.39
N ASP A 140 -8.43 9.48 13.46
CA ASP A 140 -8.64 8.16 14.05
C ASP A 140 -7.94 7.07 13.24
N HIS A 141 -7.98 7.13 11.90
CA HIS A 141 -7.23 6.22 11.03
C HIS A 141 -5.72 6.28 11.32
N MET A 142 -5.15 7.48 11.46
CA MET A 142 -3.73 7.65 11.78
C MET A 142 -3.39 7.11 13.18
N ASN A 143 -4.23 7.40 14.18
CA ASN A 143 -4.04 6.92 15.54
C ASN A 143 -4.11 5.38 15.61
N SER A 144 -5.01 4.77 14.84
CA SER A 144 -5.14 3.32 14.81
C SER A 144 -3.90 2.66 14.21
N VAL A 145 -3.44 3.14 13.05
CA VAL A 145 -2.21 2.63 12.42
C VAL A 145 -0.99 2.84 13.31
N LEU A 146 -0.87 3.99 13.97
CA LEU A 146 0.19 4.21 14.97
C LEU A 146 0.12 3.20 16.12
N GLY A 147 -1.09 2.91 16.62
CA GLY A 147 -1.31 1.87 17.63
C GLY A 147 -0.82 0.49 17.15
N SER A 148 -1.14 0.12 15.92
CA SER A 148 -0.68 -1.13 15.29
C SER A 148 0.83 -1.19 15.13
N VAL A 149 1.48 -0.09 14.72
CA VAL A 149 2.95 0.02 14.67
C VAL A 149 3.58 -0.22 16.05
N LEU A 150 3.08 0.44 17.08
CA LEU A 150 3.61 0.30 18.45
C LEU A 150 3.42 -1.13 18.97
N LYS A 151 2.28 -1.77 18.69
CA LYS A 151 2.03 -3.18 19.02
C LYS A 151 3.04 -4.10 18.32
N LEU A 152 3.26 -3.91 17.02
CA LEU A 152 4.23 -4.71 16.24
C LEU A 152 5.65 -4.59 16.79
N ILE A 153 6.09 -3.37 17.13
CA ILE A 153 7.40 -3.15 17.76
C ILE A 153 7.48 -3.85 19.11
N ASN A 154 6.47 -3.66 19.97
CA ASN A 154 6.45 -4.25 21.31
C ASN A 154 6.47 -5.79 21.27
N ASN A 155 5.76 -6.39 20.32
CA ASN A 155 5.71 -7.85 20.17
C ASN A 155 7.04 -8.47 19.68
N ASN A 156 7.94 -7.67 19.12
CA ASN A 156 9.19 -8.14 18.50
C ASN A 156 10.44 -7.57 19.18
N ILE A 157 10.32 -6.94 20.34
CA ILE A 157 11.44 -6.27 21.04
C ILE A 157 12.56 -7.24 21.43
N ASP A 158 12.22 -8.50 21.70
CA ASP A 158 13.15 -9.57 22.07
C ASP A 158 13.56 -10.47 20.88
N ALA A 159 13.11 -10.15 19.67
CA ALA A 159 13.44 -10.93 18.48
C ALA A 159 14.92 -10.72 18.10
N ASN A 160 15.71 -11.79 18.18
CA ASN A 160 17.15 -11.74 17.89
C ASN A 160 17.47 -11.32 16.44
N GLU A 161 16.58 -11.59 15.48
CA GLU A 161 16.71 -11.19 14.08
C GLU A 161 15.33 -10.85 13.48
N ALA A 162 15.04 -9.56 13.36
CA ALA A 162 13.89 -9.08 12.61
C ALA A 162 14.30 -7.89 11.71
N PRO A 163 14.95 -8.17 10.56
CA PRO A 163 15.47 -7.15 9.65
C PRO A 163 14.39 -6.17 9.16
N TRP A 164 13.15 -6.65 9.00
CA TRP A 164 11.99 -5.87 8.61
C TRP A 164 11.66 -4.73 9.59
N MET A 165 12.00 -4.86 10.89
CA MET A 165 11.73 -3.81 11.87
C MET A 165 12.48 -2.50 11.58
N LYS A 166 13.63 -2.58 10.89
CA LYS A 166 14.39 -1.40 10.46
C LYS A 166 13.63 -0.50 9.49
N HIS A 167 12.56 -1.02 8.89
CA HIS A 167 11.75 -0.32 7.90
C HIS A 167 10.44 0.26 8.49
N ILE A 168 10.18 0.06 9.79
CA ILE A 168 9.00 0.60 10.48
C ILE A 168 9.29 1.90 11.23
N ALA A 169 10.57 2.15 11.58
CA ALA A 169 11.02 3.30 12.38
C ALA A 169 11.59 4.43 11.52
#